data_AF-A0A2D5AE80-F1
#
_entry.id   AF-A0A2D5AE80-F1
#
_cell.length_a   1.000
_cell.length_b   1.000
_cell.length_c   1.000
_cell.angle_alpha   90.00
_cell.angle_beta   90.00
_cell.angle_gamma   90.00
#
_symmetry.space_group_name_H-M   'P 1'
#
loop_
_entity.id
_entity.type
_entity.pdbx_description
1 polymer ?
#
loop_
_entity_poly.entity_id
_entity_poly.type
_entity_poly.pdbx_seq_one_letter_code
_entity_poly.pdbx_strand_id
1 'polypeptide(L)'
;MLYHLFTTLREIYDLPGAGLFSYVSFRAGMSLMTSLLVGILFGKRIIERLQLKQVGEIVRDLGLEGQMNKQGTPTMGGLIILGAILVPTLLFADLTNVYTQLMILATVWLGTIGFIDDYIKVFKKNKEGLAGRFKVIGQVGMGVILGAAMIWHPDIAIKELAADDTWTTVRSTATTIPFIKDNHFDYAWLLSWLVDDAAQYVWIVFIPLVILIVTAVSNGANLTDGIDGLATGTSAIVGMALAVLAYVSSNTVIANYLSIMYIPGSE
;
A
#
# COMPACT_ATOMS: atom_id res chain seq x y z
N MET A 1 16.11 7.77 -0.02
CA MET A 1 17.14 8.75 0.42
C MET A 1 18.53 8.14 0.37
N LEU A 2 18.77 6.99 1.03
CA LEU A 2 20.04 6.27 0.90
C LEU A 2 20.23 5.72 -0.50
N TYR A 3 19.18 5.18 -1.13
CA TYR A 3 19.24 4.80 -2.54
C TYR A 3 19.80 5.93 -3.42
N HIS A 4 19.15 7.10 -3.40
CA HIS A 4 19.59 8.28 -4.16
C HIS A 4 21.00 8.74 -3.80
N LEU A 5 21.35 8.71 -2.51
CA LEU A 5 22.70 9.09 -2.04
C LEU A 5 23.77 8.15 -2.59
N PHE A 6 23.59 6.84 -2.47
CA PHE A 6 24.57 5.85 -2.92
C PHE A 6 24.63 5.76 -4.44
N THR A 7 23.52 5.99 -5.15
CA THR A 7 23.53 6.15 -6.61
C THR A 7 24.39 7.37 -7.02
N THR A 8 24.20 8.51 -6.37
CA THR A 8 24.99 9.73 -6.63
C THR A 8 26.48 9.53 -6.31
N LEU A 9 26.80 8.88 -5.17
CA LEU A 9 28.18 8.60 -4.78
C LEU A 9 28.87 7.62 -5.74
N ARG A 10 28.14 6.65 -6.27
CA ARG A 10 28.64 5.75 -7.32
C ARG A 10 28.95 6.52 -8.61
N GLU A 11 28.02 7.36 -9.06
CA GLU A 11 28.16 8.09 -10.33
C GLU A 11 29.28 9.14 -10.31
N ILE A 12 29.46 9.85 -9.18
CA ILE A 12 30.43 10.94 -9.08
C ILE A 12 31.80 10.46 -8.60
N TYR A 13 31.83 9.53 -7.65
CA TYR A 13 33.05 9.17 -6.92
C TYR A 13 33.50 7.72 -7.12
N ASP A 14 32.78 6.92 -7.92
CA ASP A 14 33.04 5.49 -8.16
C ASP A 14 33.28 4.70 -6.86
N LEU A 15 32.46 5.01 -5.84
CA LEU A 15 32.65 4.45 -4.50
C LEU A 15 32.43 2.92 -4.51
N PRO A 16 33.44 2.10 -4.15
CA PRO A 16 33.31 0.66 -4.16
C PRO A 16 32.23 0.21 -3.16
N GLY A 17 31.33 -0.66 -3.63
CA GLY A 17 30.21 -1.17 -2.84
C GLY A 17 28.91 -0.36 -2.91
N ALA A 18 28.93 0.88 -3.43
CA ALA A 18 27.72 1.68 -3.62
C ALA A 18 26.70 1.03 -4.58
N GLY A 19 27.19 0.20 -5.52
CA GLY A 19 26.34 -0.58 -6.43
C GLY A 19 25.39 -1.57 -5.73
N LEU A 20 25.66 -1.96 -4.48
CA LEU A 20 24.76 -2.84 -3.71
C LEU A 20 23.35 -2.24 -3.58
N PHE A 21 23.25 -0.91 -3.47
CA PHE A 21 21.98 -0.20 -3.34
C PHE A 21 21.13 -0.21 -4.62
N SER A 22 21.69 -0.61 -5.77
CA SER A 22 20.89 -0.81 -6.99
C SER A 22 20.17 -2.16 -7.06
N TYR A 23 20.57 -3.14 -6.24
CA TYR A 23 19.90 -4.44 -6.24
C TYR A 23 18.62 -4.42 -5.42
N VAL A 24 17.51 -4.81 -6.05
CA VAL A 24 16.17 -4.92 -5.44
C VAL A 24 16.20 -5.82 -4.20
N SER A 25 16.80 -7.00 -4.30
CA SER A 25 16.90 -7.97 -3.21
C SER A 25 17.63 -7.39 -1.99
N PHE A 26 18.70 -6.63 -2.21
CA PHE A 26 19.43 -5.95 -1.15
C PHE A 26 18.58 -4.86 -0.49
N ARG A 27 17.94 -3.99 -1.30
CA ARG A 27 17.03 -2.94 -0.80
C ARG A 27 15.87 -3.53 0.01
N ALA A 28 15.26 -4.62 -0.45
CA ALA A 28 14.17 -5.31 0.22
C ALA A 28 14.63 -5.90 1.56
N GLY A 29 15.76 -6.60 1.59
CA GLY A 29 16.34 -7.17 2.81
C GLY A 29 16.68 -6.08 3.85
N MET A 30 17.34 -5.01 3.43
CA MET A 30 17.65 -3.87 4.31
C MET A 30 16.39 -3.16 4.81
N SER A 31 15.34 -3.09 3.98
CA SER A 31 14.06 -2.52 4.38
C SER A 31 13.38 -3.33 5.47
N LEU A 32 13.36 -4.66 5.34
CA LEU A 32 12.82 -5.57 6.36
C LEU A 32 13.60 -5.48 7.68
N MET A 33 14.93 -5.52 7.62
CA MET A 33 15.77 -5.39 8.82
C MET A 33 15.55 -4.03 9.51
N THR A 34 15.50 -2.94 8.74
CA THR A 34 15.29 -1.61 9.27
C THR A 34 13.87 -1.46 9.85
N SER A 35 12.86 -2.05 9.22
CA SER A 35 11.48 -2.07 9.72
C SER A 35 11.40 -2.72 11.10
N LEU A 36 12.04 -3.88 11.25
CA LEU A 36 12.12 -4.60 12.53
C LEU A 36 12.85 -3.78 13.60
N LEU A 37 14.00 -3.19 13.25
CA LEU A 37 14.77 -2.34 14.17
C LEU A 37 13.97 -1.11 14.61
N VAL A 38 13.24 -0.46 13.70
CA VAL A 38 12.38 0.67 14.03
C VAL A 38 11.30 0.25 15.03
N GLY A 39 10.65 -0.89 14.79
CA GLY A 39 9.67 -1.46 15.71
C GLY A 39 10.23 -1.71 17.11
N ILE A 40 11.39 -2.36 17.20
CA ILE A 40 12.04 -2.69 18.49
C ILE A 40 12.52 -1.43 19.23
N LEU A 41 13.20 -0.51 18.53
CA LEU A 41 13.85 0.65 19.16
C LEU A 41 12.87 1.75 19.54
N PHE A 42 11.85 1.99 18.71
CA PHE A 42 10.89 3.07 18.92
C PHE A 42 9.59 2.59 19.54
N GLY A 43 9.21 1.31 19.38
CA GLY A 43 7.96 0.76 19.89
C GLY A 43 7.78 0.98 21.39
N LYS A 44 8.75 0.56 22.22
CA LYS A 44 8.70 0.74 23.69
C LYS A 44 8.50 2.22 24.08
N ARG A 45 9.27 3.13 23.50
CA ARG A 45 9.19 4.57 23.81
C ARG A 45 7.84 5.19 23.42
N ILE A 46 7.27 4.74 22.30
CA ILE A 46 5.96 5.21 21.83
C ILE A 46 4.87 4.67 22.76
N ILE A 47 4.92 3.38 23.11
CA ILE A 47 3.97 2.73 24.03
C ILE A 47 3.96 3.45 25.38
N GLU A 48 5.14 3.68 25.99
CA GLU A 48 5.25 4.38 27.28
C GLU A 48 4.64 5.78 27.21
N ARG A 49 4.90 6.53 26.13
CA ARG A 49 4.33 7.88 25.93
C ARG A 49 2.81 7.87 25.74
N LEU A 50 2.27 6.84 25.08
CA LEU A 50 0.83 6.71 24.86
C LEU A 50 0.12 6.30 26.16
N GLN A 51 0.69 5.34 26.91
CA GLN A 51 0.19 4.91 28.21
C GLN A 51 0.09 6.08 29.20
N LEU A 52 1.10 6.96 29.23
CA LEU A 52 1.07 8.18 30.06
C LEU A 52 -0.07 9.14 29.67
N LYS A 53 -0.51 9.14 28.41
CA LYS A 53 -1.58 10.01 27.91
C LYS A 53 -2.98 9.38 27.98
N GLN A 54 -3.08 8.06 28.15
CA GLN A 54 -4.33 7.28 28.14
C GLN A 54 -4.84 6.89 29.53
N VAL A 55 -4.26 7.43 30.60
CA VAL A 55 -4.73 7.21 31.97
C VAL A 55 -6.16 7.75 32.11
N GLY A 56 -7.16 6.87 31.95
CA GLY A 56 -8.57 7.22 32.16
C GLY A 56 -9.67 6.38 31.49
N GLU A 57 -9.38 5.36 30.68
CA GLU A 57 -10.44 4.57 30.02
C GLU A 57 -10.77 3.25 30.75
N ILE A 58 -12.02 3.13 31.20
CA ILE A 58 -12.63 1.87 31.63
C ILE A 58 -13.30 1.27 30.40
N VAL A 59 -12.72 0.21 29.84
CA VAL A 59 -13.26 -0.51 28.66
C VAL A 59 -14.64 -1.11 29.00
N ARG A 60 -15.61 -0.93 28.11
CA ARG A 60 -16.97 -1.50 28.22
C ARG A 60 -16.91 -3.01 28.02
N ASP A 61 -17.49 -3.78 28.92
CA ASP A 61 -17.63 -5.23 28.73
C ASP A 61 -18.61 -5.53 27.58
N LEU A 62 -18.09 -6.13 26.51
CA LEU A 62 -18.85 -6.53 25.32
C LEU A 62 -19.17 -8.04 25.32
N GLY A 63 -18.76 -8.79 26.35
CA GLY A 63 -19.01 -10.23 26.46
C GLY A 63 -18.27 -11.10 25.45
N LEU A 64 -17.23 -10.55 24.78
CA LEU A 64 -16.38 -11.29 23.83
C LEU A 64 -15.15 -11.83 24.56
N GLU A 65 -14.79 -13.10 24.33
CA GLU A 65 -13.56 -13.69 24.87
C GLU A 65 -12.33 -12.88 24.44
N GLY A 66 -11.49 -12.49 25.40
CA GLY A 66 -10.26 -11.71 25.16
C GLY A 66 -10.41 -10.17 25.21
N GLN A 67 -11.64 -9.61 25.29
CA GLN A 67 -11.84 -8.15 25.44
C GLN A 67 -11.24 -7.59 26.73
N MET A 68 -11.36 -8.32 27.84
CA MET A 68 -10.79 -7.90 29.12
C MET A 68 -9.26 -7.89 29.12
N ASN A 69 -8.61 -8.61 28.20
CA ASN A 69 -7.15 -8.58 28.05
C ASN A 69 -6.64 -7.30 27.34
N LYS A 70 -7.52 -6.59 26.62
CA LYS A 70 -7.23 -5.27 26.01
C LYS A 70 -7.32 -4.11 26.99
N GLN A 71 -7.64 -4.34 28.26
CA GLN A 71 -7.71 -3.27 29.26
C GLN A 71 -6.30 -2.73 29.56
N GLY A 72 -6.07 -1.45 29.26
CA GLY A 72 -4.81 -0.76 29.54
C GLY A 72 -3.76 -0.81 28.43
N THR A 73 -4.03 -1.46 27.29
CA THR A 73 -3.15 -1.38 26.12
C THR A 73 -3.44 -0.10 25.31
N PRO A 74 -2.40 0.66 24.91
CA PRO A 74 -2.62 1.94 24.27
C PRO A 74 -3.20 1.82 22.85
N THR A 75 -4.39 2.38 22.63
CA THR A 75 -5.05 2.47 21.32
C THR A 75 -4.43 3.57 20.44
N MET A 76 -3.28 3.27 19.83
CA MET A 76 -2.63 4.08 18.77
C MET A 76 -1.40 3.39 18.13
N GLY A 77 -1.32 2.05 18.23
CA GLY A 77 -0.19 1.24 17.75
C GLY A 77 0.09 1.39 16.24
N GLY A 78 -0.89 1.83 15.45
CA GLY A 78 -0.73 2.14 14.04
C GLY A 78 0.39 3.16 13.75
N LEU A 79 0.71 4.06 14.68
CA LEU A 79 1.85 4.98 14.53
C LEU A 79 3.20 4.24 14.45
N ILE A 80 3.35 3.15 15.21
CA ILE A 80 4.57 2.32 15.19
C ILE A 80 4.67 1.61 13.84
N ILE A 81 3.55 1.06 13.35
CA ILE A 81 3.47 0.38 12.06
C ILE A 81 3.77 1.35 10.91
N LEU A 82 3.15 2.54 10.90
CA LEU A 82 3.42 3.57 9.89
C LEU A 82 4.89 3.99 9.89
N GLY A 83 5.50 4.16 11.07
CA GLY A 83 6.94 4.42 11.17
C GLY A 83 7.79 3.27 10.62
N ALA A 84 7.42 2.03 10.94
CA ALA A 84 8.11 0.82 10.49
C ALA A 84 7.95 0.55 8.98
N ILE A 85 6.96 1.14 8.31
CA ILE A 85 6.81 1.11 6.85
C ILE A 85 7.53 2.30 6.21
N LEU A 86 7.20 3.52 6.64
CA LEU A 86 7.65 4.74 5.98
C LEU A 86 9.16 4.98 6.12
N VAL A 87 9.77 4.71 7.28
CA VAL A 87 11.20 4.97 7.47
C VAL A 87 12.05 4.09 6.54
N PRO A 88 11.89 2.75 6.50
CA PRO A 88 12.63 1.92 5.55
C PRO A 88 12.34 2.28 4.09
N THR A 89 11.07 2.50 3.71
CA THR A 89 10.71 2.90 2.34
C THR A 89 11.41 4.20 1.94
N LEU A 90 11.39 5.23 2.79
CA LEU A 90 12.06 6.51 2.50
C LEU A 90 13.57 6.38 2.42
N LEU A 91 14.18 5.42 3.12
CA LEU A 91 15.62 5.18 3.08
C LEU A 91 16.02 4.43 1.81
N PHE A 92 15.40 3.28 1.54
CA PHE A 92 15.89 2.30 0.56
C PHE A 92 15.09 2.27 -0.74
N ALA A 93 13.82 2.67 -0.78
CA ALA A 93 13.04 2.63 -2.00
C ALA A 93 13.45 3.74 -2.98
N ASP A 94 13.15 3.50 -4.26
CA ASP A 94 13.33 4.50 -5.29
C ASP A 94 12.18 5.52 -5.26
N LEU A 95 12.47 6.73 -4.77
CA LEU A 95 11.46 7.79 -4.64
C LEU A 95 11.11 8.46 -5.97
N THR A 96 11.82 8.19 -7.07
CA THR A 96 11.40 8.68 -8.40
C THR A 96 10.33 7.79 -9.02
N ASN A 97 10.15 6.59 -8.48
CA ASN A 97 9.18 5.63 -8.98
C ASN A 97 7.75 6.02 -8.59
N VAL A 98 6.87 6.14 -9.59
CA VAL A 98 5.46 6.52 -9.41
C VAL A 98 4.71 5.53 -8.50
N TYR A 99 4.96 4.22 -8.61
CA TYR A 99 4.31 3.21 -7.79
C TYR A 99 4.69 3.38 -6.31
N THR A 100 5.97 3.65 -6.03
CA THR A 100 6.44 3.94 -4.67
C THR A 100 5.80 5.23 -4.13
N GLN A 101 5.72 6.28 -4.95
CA GLN A 101 5.09 7.55 -4.56
C GLN A 101 3.61 7.38 -4.22
N LEU A 102 2.85 6.65 -5.06
CA LEU A 102 1.44 6.38 -4.82
C LEU A 102 1.22 5.52 -3.56
N MET A 103 2.10 4.55 -3.30
CA MET A 103 2.03 3.71 -2.08
C MET A 103 2.31 4.52 -0.81
N ILE A 104 3.31 5.40 -0.83
CA ILE A 104 3.60 6.33 0.27
C ILE A 104 2.39 7.25 0.49
N LEU A 105 1.85 7.84 -0.59
CA LEU A 105 0.68 8.71 -0.52
C LEU A 105 -0.51 7.99 0.09
N ALA A 106 -0.84 6.79 -0.38
CA ALA A 106 -1.95 5.99 0.13
C ALA A 106 -1.79 5.66 1.61
N THR A 107 -0.58 5.24 2.00
CA THR A 107 -0.25 4.84 3.37
C THR A 107 -0.35 6.03 4.33
N VAL A 108 0.21 7.19 3.96
CA VAL A 108 0.12 8.42 4.76
C VAL A 108 -1.32 8.94 4.81
N TRP A 109 -2.03 8.95 3.68
CA TRP A 109 -3.39 9.47 3.59
C TRP A 109 -4.38 8.66 4.43
N LEU A 110 -4.46 7.34 4.20
CA LEU A 110 -5.35 6.45 4.95
C LEU A 110 -4.90 6.33 6.42
N GLY A 111 -3.59 6.31 6.66
CA GLY A 111 -3.02 6.34 8.01
C GLY A 111 -3.42 7.62 8.77
N THR A 112 -3.48 8.76 8.10
CA THR A 112 -3.93 10.04 8.70
C THR A 112 -5.41 9.99 9.03
N ILE A 113 -6.25 9.43 8.16
CA ILE A 113 -7.69 9.25 8.44
C ILE A 113 -7.89 8.36 9.69
N GLY A 114 -7.16 7.24 9.76
CA GLY A 114 -7.18 6.36 10.93
C GLY A 114 -6.68 7.04 12.20
N PHE A 115 -5.57 7.78 12.11
CA PHE A 115 -5.02 8.54 13.22
C PHE A 115 -5.99 9.60 13.74
N ILE A 116 -6.67 10.34 12.85
CA ILE A 116 -7.68 11.32 13.23
C ILE A 116 -8.85 10.65 13.97
N ASP A 117 -9.30 9.48 13.49
CA ASP A 117 -10.36 8.72 14.15
C ASP A 117 -9.98 8.29 15.57
N ASP A 118 -8.81 7.67 15.72
CA ASP A 118 -8.29 7.24 17.02
C ASP A 118 -8.02 8.42 17.95
N TYR A 119 -7.51 9.52 17.41
CA TYR A 119 -7.30 10.74 18.17
C TYR A 119 -8.61 11.31 18.71
N ILE A 120 -9.68 11.34 17.91
CA ILE A 120 -11.01 11.81 18.37
C ILE A 120 -11.58 10.87 19.44
N LYS A 121 -11.47 9.56 19.26
CA LYS A 121 -11.96 8.57 20.23
C LYS A 121 -11.27 8.73 21.59
N VAL A 122 -9.93 8.77 21.57
CA VAL A 122 -9.11 8.75 22.78
C VAL A 122 -9.02 10.12 23.43
N PHE A 123 -8.66 11.18 22.68
CA PHE A 123 -8.40 12.49 23.27
C PHE A 123 -9.65 13.35 23.43
N LYS A 124 -10.62 13.27 22.51
CA LYS A 124 -11.87 14.04 22.63
C LYS A 124 -12.95 13.27 23.41
N LYS A 125 -12.66 12.05 23.87
CA LYS A 125 -13.60 11.17 24.60
C LYS A 125 -14.92 10.95 23.86
N ASN A 126 -14.92 11.08 22.53
CA ASN A 126 -16.09 10.84 21.71
C ASN A 126 -16.03 9.42 21.17
N LYS A 127 -16.83 8.52 21.77
CA LYS A 127 -16.85 7.10 21.44
C LYS A 127 -17.27 6.80 19.99
N GLU A 128 -17.97 7.72 19.33
CA GLU A 128 -18.36 7.57 17.92
C GLU A 128 -17.18 7.78 16.95
N GLY A 129 -16.11 8.44 17.40
CA GLY A 129 -14.94 8.76 16.59
C GLY A 129 -15.22 9.79 15.49
N LEU A 130 -14.46 9.70 14.39
CA LEU A 130 -14.69 10.50 13.19
C LEU A 130 -15.98 10.04 12.52
N ALA A 131 -16.90 10.97 12.22
CA ALA A 131 -18.17 10.64 11.59
C ALA A 131 -17.94 9.87 10.28
N GLY A 132 -18.66 8.76 10.09
CA GLY A 132 -18.44 7.81 8.99
C GLY A 132 -18.39 8.47 7.60
N ARG A 133 -19.21 9.51 7.38
CA ARG A 133 -19.18 10.31 6.14
C ARG A 133 -17.80 10.88 5.82
N PHE A 134 -17.05 11.37 6.81
CA PHE A 134 -15.72 11.95 6.58
C PHE A 134 -14.67 10.88 6.31
N LYS A 135 -14.80 9.69 6.92
CA LYS A 135 -13.95 8.53 6.58
C LYS A 135 -14.14 8.10 5.13
N VAL A 136 -15.40 7.95 4.73
CA VAL A 136 -15.74 7.54 3.36
C VAL A 136 -15.31 8.61 2.36
N ILE A 137 -15.54 9.89 2.62
CA ILE A 137 -15.05 10.98 1.75
C ILE A 137 -13.52 10.91 1.57
N GLY A 138 -12.78 10.67 2.66
CA GLY A 138 -11.33 10.53 2.60
C GLY A 138 -10.87 9.30 1.79
N GLN A 139 -11.55 8.16 1.95
CA GLN A 139 -11.27 6.94 1.18
C GLN A 139 -11.62 7.11 -0.31
N VAL A 140 -12.76 7.76 -0.61
CA VAL A 140 -13.19 8.10 -1.97
C VAL A 140 -12.19 9.03 -2.63
N GLY A 141 -11.75 10.08 -1.93
CA GLY A 141 -10.72 11.00 -2.43
C GLY A 141 -9.42 10.28 -2.78
N MET A 142 -8.98 9.34 -1.93
CA MET A 142 -7.82 8.50 -2.24
C MET A 142 -8.04 7.61 -3.47
N GLY A 143 -9.22 6.99 -3.58
CA GLY A 143 -9.58 6.17 -4.74
C GLY A 143 -9.61 6.95 -6.05
N VAL A 144 -10.10 8.19 -6.03
CA VAL A 144 -10.05 9.10 -7.20
C VAL A 144 -8.60 9.40 -7.58
N ILE A 145 -7.75 9.73 -6.62
CA ILE A 145 -6.34 10.05 -6.90
C ILE A 145 -5.61 8.84 -7.50
N LEU A 146 -5.78 7.65 -6.93
CA LEU A 146 -5.17 6.41 -7.46
C LEU A 146 -5.70 6.08 -8.85
N GLY A 147 -7.03 6.09 -9.04
CA GLY A 147 -7.64 5.79 -10.32
C GLY A 147 -7.24 6.78 -11.41
N ALA A 148 -7.19 8.07 -11.10
CA ALA A 148 -6.74 9.12 -12.01
C ALA A 148 -5.25 8.95 -12.37
N ALA A 149 -4.40 8.66 -11.37
CA ALA A 149 -2.98 8.41 -11.62
C ALA A 149 -2.79 7.21 -12.55
N MET A 150 -3.47 6.08 -12.30
CA MET A 150 -3.36 4.88 -13.12
C MET A 150 -3.77 5.09 -14.59
N ILE A 151 -4.69 6.01 -14.87
CA ILE A 151 -5.16 6.29 -16.23
C ILE A 151 -4.29 7.33 -16.94
N TRP A 152 -3.90 8.40 -16.24
CA TRP A 152 -3.30 9.57 -16.87
C TRP A 152 -1.81 9.76 -16.60
N HIS A 153 -1.23 9.09 -15.61
CA HIS A 153 0.19 9.26 -15.30
C HIS A 153 1.06 8.54 -16.34
N PRO A 154 2.03 9.24 -16.96
CA PRO A 154 2.76 8.68 -18.10
C PRO A 154 3.64 7.49 -17.74
N ASP A 155 4.16 7.47 -16.51
CA ASP A 155 5.07 6.43 -16.02
C ASP A 155 4.35 5.18 -15.49
N ILE A 156 3.01 5.19 -15.43
CA ILE A 156 2.23 3.99 -15.11
C ILE A 156 1.90 3.32 -16.43
N ALA A 157 2.66 2.28 -16.74
CA ALA A 157 2.46 1.54 -17.96
C ALA A 157 2.68 0.04 -17.76
N ILE A 158 1.89 -0.74 -18.47
CA ILE A 158 2.06 -2.18 -18.59
C ILE A 158 2.83 -2.40 -19.89
N LYS A 159 3.76 -3.35 -19.88
CA LYS A 159 4.45 -3.76 -21.09
C LYS A 159 3.95 -5.15 -21.46
N GLU A 160 3.54 -5.31 -22.70
CA GLU A 160 3.12 -6.59 -23.25
C GLU A 160 4.13 -7.03 -24.31
N LEU A 161 4.38 -8.33 -24.37
CA LEU A 161 5.22 -8.93 -25.39
C LEU A 161 4.40 -8.99 -26.68
N ALA A 162 4.76 -8.17 -27.66
CA ALA A 162 4.12 -8.20 -28.96
C ALA A 162 4.52 -9.47 -29.74
N ALA A 163 3.76 -9.80 -30.78
CA ALA A 163 3.97 -11.00 -31.61
C ALA A 163 5.33 -11.04 -32.34
N ASP A 164 6.09 -9.94 -32.31
CA ASP A 164 7.44 -9.80 -32.85
C ASP A 164 8.54 -9.92 -31.77
N ASP A 165 8.22 -10.46 -30.59
CA ASP A 165 9.09 -10.56 -29.41
C ASP A 165 9.59 -9.20 -28.89
N THR A 166 8.95 -8.09 -29.27
CA THR A 166 9.27 -6.76 -28.73
C THR A 166 8.33 -6.38 -27.59
N TRP A 167 8.88 -5.83 -26.50
CA TRP A 167 8.06 -5.29 -25.41
C TRP A 167 7.50 -3.94 -25.83
N THR A 168 6.20 -3.90 -26.10
CA THR A 168 5.49 -2.67 -26.43
C THR A 168 4.82 -2.11 -25.18
N THR A 169 4.85 -0.78 -25.05
CA THR A 169 4.23 -0.11 -23.90
C THR A 169 2.74 0.05 -24.19
N VAL A 170 1.91 -0.73 -23.51
CA VAL A 170 0.46 -0.71 -23.66
C VAL A 170 -0.13 -0.08 -22.40
N ARG A 171 -0.83 1.05 -22.55
CA ARG A 171 -1.65 1.60 -21.48
C ARG A 171 -2.95 0.85 -21.43
N SER A 172 -2.91 -0.30 -20.77
CA SER A 172 -4.09 -1.11 -20.55
C SER A 172 -4.64 -0.84 -19.16
N THR A 173 -5.94 -0.57 -19.09
CA THR A 173 -6.69 -0.66 -17.82
C THR A 173 -7.02 -2.10 -17.46
N ALA A 174 -6.56 -3.08 -18.24
CA ALA A 174 -6.92 -4.46 -18.00
C ALA A 174 -6.39 -5.00 -16.67
N THR A 175 -7.17 -5.88 -16.07
CA THR A 175 -6.78 -6.68 -14.91
C THR A 175 -6.64 -8.14 -15.34
N THR A 176 -5.57 -8.80 -14.92
CA THR A 176 -5.44 -10.26 -15.12
C THR A 176 -6.43 -10.99 -14.23
N ILE A 177 -7.26 -11.84 -14.82
CA ILE A 177 -8.11 -12.76 -14.05
C ILE A 177 -7.29 -14.00 -13.73
N PRO A 178 -7.04 -14.31 -12.44
CA PRO A 178 -6.26 -15.48 -12.07
C PRO A 178 -6.96 -16.77 -12.51
N PHE A 179 -6.15 -17.82 -12.71
CA PHE A 179 -6.59 -19.18 -13.07
C PHE A 179 -7.17 -19.37 -14.48
N ILE A 180 -7.19 -18.34 -15.32
CA ILE A 180 -7.59 -18.43 -16.72
C ILE A 180 -6.44 -17.88 -17.58
N LYS A 181 -5.92 -18.71 -18.50
CA LYS A 181 -4.86 -18.30 -19.42
C LYS A 181 -5.39 -17.22 -20.38
N ASP A 182 -4.55 -16.23 -20.67
CA ASP A 182 -4.83 -15.11 -21.58
C ASP A 182 -6.07 -14.27 -21.22
N ASN A 183 -6.51 -14.32 -19.95
CA ASN A 183 -7.71 -13.61 -19.52
C ASN A 183 -7.39 -12.23 -18.97
N HIS A 184 -7.20 -11.28 -19.89
CA HIS A 184 -7.11 -9.86 -19.60
C HIS A 184 -8.52 -9.27 -19.62
N PHE A 185 -9.02 -8.88 -18.45
CA PHE A 185 -10.29 -8.19 -18.34
C PHE A 185 -10.08 -6.70 -18.57
N ASP A 186 -10.31 -6.24 -19.79
CA ASP A 186 -10.32 -4.82 -20.11
C ASP A 186 -11.66 -4.18 -19.73
N TYR A 187 -11.62 -3.18 -18.86
CA TYR A 187 -12.81 -2.43 -18.44
C TYR A 187 -13.48 -1.68 -19.60
N ALA A 188 -12.78 -1.44 -20.72
CA ALA A 188 -13.40 -0.90 -21.93
C ALA A 188 -14.57 -1.76 -22.45
N TRP A 189 -14.51 -3.08 -22.23
CA TRP A 189 -15.60 -4.01 -22.59
C TRP A 189 -16.93 -3.67 -21.92
N LEU A 190 -16.90 -3.11 -20.70
CA LEU A 190 -18.13 -2.71 -19.99
C LEU A 190 -18.81 -1.48 -20.62
N LEU A 191 -18.11 -0.73 -21.48
CA LEU A 191 -18.61 0.46 -22.15
C LEU A 191 -18.82 0.25 -23.66
N SER A 192 -18.22 -0.79 -24.25
CA SER A 192 -18.23 -1.04 -25.70
C SER A 192 -19.62 -1.30 -26.28
N TRP A 193 -20.61 -1.66 -25.46
CA TRP A 193 -22.01 -1.83 -25.89
C TRP A 193 -22.82 -0.53 -25.86
N LEU A 194 -22.29 0.53 -25.22
CA LEU A 194 -22.98 1.80 -24.99
C LEU A 194 -22.38 2.95 -25.82
N VAL A 195 -21.07 2.93 -26.08
CA VAL A 195 -20.33 4.00 -26.77
C VAL A 195 -19.31 3.41 -27.73
N ASP A 196 -19.25 3.92 -28.95
CA ASP A 196 -18.34 3.44 -30.01
C ASP A 196 -16.85 3.69 -29.66
N ASP A 197 -16.53 4.80 -28.96
CA ASP A 197 -15.17 5.15 -28.46
C ASP A 197 -14.96 4.78 -26.99
N ALA A 198 -15.37 3.56 -26.59
CA ALA A 198 -15.37 3.10 -25.20
C ALA A 198 -14.02 3.30 -24.46
N ALA A 199 -12.88 3.15 -25.16
CA ALA A 199 -11.54 3.31 -24.59
C ALA A 199 -11.31 4.71 -23.97
N GLN A 200 -11.88 5.76 -24.55
CA GLN A 200 -11.73 7.13 -24.04
C GLN A 200 -12.54 7.37 -22.74
N TYR A 201 -13.59 6.59 -22.53
CA TYR A 201 -14.52 6.75 -21.41
C TYR A 201 -14.32 5.73 -20.28
N VAL A 202 -13.32 4.84 -20.39
CA VAL A 202 -13.01 3.81 -19.38
C VAL A 202 -12.90 4.35 -17.97
N TRP A 203 -12.39 5.57 -17.80
CA TRP A 203 -12.26 6.23 -16.49
C TRP A 203 -13.57 6.33 -15.71
N ILE A 204 -14.73 6.38 -16.41
CA ILE A 204 -16.06 6.41 -15.81
C ILE A 204 -16.35 5.13 -15.01
N VAL A 205 -15.81 3.98 -15.44
CA VAL A 205 -16.02 2.69 -14.77
C VAL A 205 -14.84 2.37 -13.87
N PHE A 206 -13.62 2.63 -14.34
CA PHE A 206 -12.40 2.27 -13.64
C PHE A 206 -12.24 3.03 -12.32
N ILE A 207 -12.46 4.35 -12.30
CA ILE A 207 -12.29 5.15 -11.07
C ILE A 207 -13.29 4.73 -9.97
N PRO A 208 -14.60 4.57 -10.24
CA PRO A 208 -15.54 4.03 -9.25
C PRO A 208 -15.16 2.65 -8.74
N LEU A 209 -14.62 1.78 -9.59
CA LEU A 209 -14.14 0.48 -9.15
C LEU A 209 -12.94 0.59 -8.20
N VAL A 210 -11.95 1.44 -8.51
CA VAL A 210 -10.81 1.70 -7.62
C VAL A 210 -11.29 2.26 -6.28
N ILE A 211 -12.24 3.21 -6.29
CA ILE A 211 -12.87 3.74 -5.08
C ILE A 211 -13.52 2.60 -4.26
N LEU A 212 -14.27 1.72 -4.91
CA LEU A 212 -14.91 0.58 -4.26
C LEU A 212 -13.86 -0.35 -3.62
N ILE A 213 -12.77 -0.65 -4.33
CA ILE A 213 -11.69 -1.51 -3.80
C ILE A 213 -11.02 -0.84 -2.59
N VAL A 214 -10.61 0.42 -2.71
CA VAL A 214 -9.95 1.16 -1.63
C VAL A 214 -10.84 1.26 -0.39
N THR A 215 -12.10 1.62 -0.57
CA THR A 215 -13.07 1.73 0.53
C THR A 215 -13.34 0.35 1.16
N ALA A 216 -13.54 -0.70 0.35
CA ALA A 216 -13.80 -2.05 0.83
C ALA A 216 -12.62 -2.62 1.63
N VAL A 217 -11.40 -2.53 1.10
CA VAL A 217 -10.18 -3.03 1.76
C VAL A 217 -9.90 -2.26 3.04
N SER A 218 -10.00 -0.92 3.01
CA SER A 218 -9.76 -0.08 4.20
C SER A 218 -10.75 -0.37 5.33
N ASN A 219 -12.04 -0.49 5.02
CA ASN A 219 -13.06 -0.81 6.02
C ASN A 219 -12.96 -2.28 6.46
N GLY A 220 -12.64 -3.21 5.56
CA GLY A 220 -12.40 -4.62 5.88
C GLY A 220 -11.23 -4.83 6.84
N ALA A 221 -10.12 -4.11 6.64
CA ALA A 221 -9.00 -4.13 7.57
C ALA A 221 -9.39 -3.58 8.95
N ASN A 222 -10.15 -2.48 9.00
CA ASN A 222 -10.64 -1.90 10.26
C ASN A 222 -11.58 -2.86 11.02
N LEU A 223 -12.47 -3.57 10.30
CA LEU A 223 -13.34 -4.59 10.91
C LEU A 223 -12.55 -5.80 11.46
N THR A 224 -11.43 -6.14 10.83
CA THR A 224 -10.57 -7.26 11.24
C THR A 224 -9.75 -6.92 12.49
N ASP A 225 -9.54 -5.64 12.79
CA ASP A 225 -8.75 -5.15 13.94
C ASP A 225 -9.52 -5.17 15.28
N GLY A 226 -10.29 -6.23 15.49
CA GLY A 226 -11.12 -6.45 16.69
C GLY A 226 -10.42 -7.25 17.79
N ILE A 227 -9.45 -8.10 17.43
CA ILE A 227 -8.74 -9.03 18.33
C ILE A 227 -7.24 -8.77 18.24
N ASP A 228 -6.50 -8.92 19.35
CA ASP A 228 -5.06 -8.69 19.39
C ASP A 228 -4.32 -9.55 18.36
N GLY A 229 -3.57 -8.89 17.48
CA GLY A 229 -2.73 -9.54 16.48
C GLY A 229 -3.45 -10.07 15.24
N LEU A 230 -4.78 -10.08 15.19
CA LEU A 230 -5.53 -10.62 14.05
C LEU A 230 -5.28 -9.82 12.77
N ALA A 231 -5.54 -8.51 12.79
CA ALA A 231 -5.32 -7.65 11.63
C ALA A 231 -3.84 -7.54 11.23
N THR A 232 -2.93 -7.54 12.20
CA THR A 232 -1.48 -7.49 11.92
C THR A 232 -1.01 -8.81 11.27
N GLY A 233 -1.44 -9.96 11.79
CA GLY A 233 -1.07 -11.27 11.25
C GLY A 233 -1.61 -11.51 9.85
N THR A 234 -2.88 -11.17 9.59
CA THR A 234 -3.46 -11.27 8.24
C THR A 234 -2.80 -10.30 7.26
N SER A 235 -2.55 -9.06 7.67
CA SER A 235 -1.87 -8.06 6.84
C SER A 235 -0.43 -8.46 6.48
N ALA A 236 0.29 -9.12 7.38
CA ALA A 236 1.64 -9.60 7.10
C ALA A 236 1.67 -10.66 5.97
N ILE A 237 0.72 -11.59 5.98
CA ILE A 237 0.59 -12.61 4.92
C ILE A 237 0.23 -11.96 3.59
N VAL A 238 -0.75 -11.05 3.58
CA VAL A 238 -1.16 -10.31 2.38
C VAL A 238 0.00 -9.49 1.83
N GLY A 239 0.71 -8.75 2.69
CA GLY A 239 1.87 -7.95 2.30
C GLY A 239 2.99 -8.79 1.68
N MET A 240 3.27 -9.96 2.24
CA MET A 240 4.27 -10.89 1.68
C MET A 240 3.85 -11.40 0.30
N ALA A 241 2.59 -11.80 0.13
CA ALA A 241 2.07 -12.25 -1.15
C ALA A 241 2.15 -11.14 -2.22
N LEU A 242 1.75 -9.92 -1.87
CA LEU A 242 1.84 -8.76 -2.77
C LEU A 242 3.29 -8.40 -3.11
N ALA A 243 4.22 -8.50 -2.16
CA ALA A 243 5.64 -8.26 -2.40
C ALA A 243 6.24 -9.27 -3.41
N VAL A 244 5.86 -10.55 -3.31
CA VAL A 244 6.26 -11.58 -4.29
C VAL A 244 5.69 -11.25 -5.67
N LEU A 245 4.40 -10.88 -5.75
CA LEU A 245 3.78 -10.52 -7.02
C LEU A 245 4.42 -9.28 -7.66
N ALA A 246 4.73 -8.26 -6.86
CA ALA A 246 5.46 -7.06 -7.31
C ALA A 246 6.85 -7.40 -7.89
N TYR A 247 7.61 -8.26 -7.21
CA TYR A 247 8.93 -8.69 -7.65
C TYR A 247 8.89 -9.56 -8.92
N VAL A 248 7.89 -10.43 -9.02
CA VAL A 248 7.73 -11.33 -10.17
C VAL A 248 7.22 -10.56 -11.39
N SER A 249 6.30 -9.62 -11.19
CA SER A 249 5.75 -8.77 -12.26
C SER A 249 6.75 -7.72 -12.78
N SER A 250 7.83 -7.43 -12.05
CA SER A 250 8.89 -6.53 -12.52
C SER A 250 10.03 -7.22 -13.29
N ASN A 251 9.98 -8.55 -13.42
CA ASN A 251 10.97 -9.31 -14.15
C ASN A 251 10.40 -9.84 -15.47
N THR A 252 10.96 -9.39 -16.59
CA THR A 252 10.49 -9.78 -17.93
C THR A 252 10.50 -11.30 -18.17
N VAL A 253 11.51 -12.01 -17.66
CA VAL A 253 11.64 -13.46 -17.83
C VAL A 253 10.57 -14.20 -17.04
N ILE A 254 10.38 -13.83 -15.77
CA ILE A 254 9.42 -14.51 -14.90
C ILE A 254 7.98 -14.17 -15.30
N ALA A 255 7.71 -12.88 -15.61
CA ALA A 255 6.40 -12.44 -16.06
C ALA A 255 5.95 -13.18 -17.33
N ASN A 256 6.86 -13.33 -18.31
CA ASN A 256 6.59 -14.09 -19.52
C ASN A 256 6.37 -15.58 -19.24
N TYR A 257 7.22 -16.20 -18.41
CA TYR A 257 7.10 -17.62 -18.05
C TYR A 257 5.78 -17.94 -17.34
N LEU A 258 5.31 -17.05 -16.47
CA LEU A 258 4.05 -17.22 -15.74
C LEU A 258 2.82 -16.70 -16.50
N SER A 259 3.02 -16.12 -17.69
CA SER A 259 1.97 -15.48 -18.48
C SER A 259 1.18 -14.44 -17.68
N ILE A 260 1.90 -13.57 -16.98
CA ILE A 260 1.34 -12.43 -16.25
C ILE A 260 1.84 -11.11 -16.86
N MET A 261 1.14 -10.02 -16.55
CA MET A 261 1.50 -8.68 -17.02
C MET A 261 2.87 -8.24 -16.47
N TYR A 262 3.73 -7.74 -17.37
CA TYR A 262 4.99 -7.13 -16.98
C TYR A 262 4.78 -5.65 -16.63
N ILE A 263 5.12 -5.28 -15.40
CA ILE A 263 4.96 -3.93 -14.83
C ILE A 263 6.36 -3.43 -14.44
N PRO A 264 7.01 -2.60 -15.27
CA PRO A 264 8.34 -2.09 -14.98
C PRO A 264 8.33 -1.23 -13.71
N GLY A 265 9.24 -1.50 -12.76
CA GLY A 265 9.34 -0.72 -11.54
C GLY A 265 8.29 -1.08 -10.49
N SER A 266 7.57 -2.20 -10.60
CA SER A 266 6.62 -2.60 -9.56
C SER A 266 7.28 -3.10 -8.26
N GLU A 267 8.60 -3.32 -8.25
CA GLU A 267 9.35 -3.94 -7.16
C GLU A 267 9.74 -3.07 -5.96
#